data_AF-A0A7C7V4Q1-F1
#
_entry.id   AF-A0A7C7V4Q1-F1
#
_cell.length_a   1.000
_cell.length_b   1.000
_cell.length_c   1.000
_cell.angle_alpha   90.00
_cell.angle_beta   90.00
_cell.angle_gamma   90.00
#
_symmetry.space_group_name_H-M   'P 1'
#
loop_
_entity.id
_entity.type
_entity.pdbx_description
1 polymer ?
#
loop_
_entity_poly.entity_id
_entity_poly.type
_entity_poly.pdbx_seq_one_letter_code
_entity_poly.pdbx_strand_id
1 'polypeptide(L)'
;RGFPGRLVRCRDPQRNVWFFGFAVWGKARQDQKREGRAVSKACDSGRGGLSRRRFLGRVGVSAAVGGLGLPSVGWAQEGSGPIDCGPPPKAKKQSRTGGEAFPPLPLPVTPLRRSEKKRPPSPPALVGKMAMGQPRWIERDGKRVMYRDWMTDPADVKTLLEWTNQKLGIHYRSVEADFAHFSFDPRELPALLLAGHNRFSLSDEIRARLARYVADGGMIVGDACCGWQDFADSFRQEMEMIFPGRPLRKLLPEDPLFSTYYKLGSFTYKRGDGSTYTEGPVLEGIDFGCRLGVIFSPADLTCGWDGHEHPRGVRVVIDQARQIGANLVTYILGNFQLARFLSTAKSISKRRRRAAMTSSLPSWSTKAIGIRTRRRCTIC
;
A
#
# COMPACT_ATOMS: atom_id res chain seq x y z
N ARG A 1 -33.43 36.04 19.14
CA ARG A 1 -32.68 37.07 18.39
C ARG A 1 -31.43 36.36 17.86
N GLY A 2 -31.39 35.74 16.69
CA GLY A 2 -31.69 36.23 15.35
C GLY A 2 -30.46 35.86 14.51
N PHE A 3 -30.55 34.78 13.73
CA PHE A 3 -29.51 34.32 12.80
C PHE A 3 -29.31 35.36 11.68
N PRO A 4 -28.08 35.74 11.30
CA PRO A 4 -27.87 36.50 10.08
C PRO A 4 -27.83 35.55 8.88
N GLY A 5 -28.96 35.45 8.18
CA GLY A 5 -29.03 34.83 6.86
C GLY A 5 -28.33 35.71 5.82
N ARG A 6 -27.43 35.11 5.03
CA ARG A 6 -26.80 35.77 3.88
C ARG A 6 -27.66 35.52 2.64
N LEU A 7 -28.27 36.59 2.13
CA LEU A 7 -28.96 36.65 0.84
C LEU A 7 -27.94 36.40 -0.29
N VAL A 8 -28.20 35.44 -1.17
CA VAL A 8 -27.58 35.38 -2.50
C VAL A 8 -28.69 35.48 -3.53
N ARG A 9 -28.67 36.58 -4.30
CA ARG A 9 -29.51 36.80 -5.47
C ARG A 9 -28.94 35.97 -6.62
N CYS A 10 -29.71 35.03 -7.15
CA CYS A 10 -29.50 34.50 -8.50
C CYS A 10 -30.76 34.78 -9.31
N ARG A 11 -30.53 35.42 -10.46
CA ARG A 11 -31.51 35.84 -11.46
C ARG A 11 -31.66 34.68 -12.44
N ASP A 12 -32.84 34.09 -12.56
CA ASP A 12 -33.14 33.11 -13.62
C ASP A 12 -34.05 33.78 -14.66
N PRO A 13 -33.64 33.90 -15.93
CA PRO A 13 -34.39 34.59 -16.95
C PRO A 13 -35.32 33.62 -17.66
N GLN A 14 -36.51 33.38 -17.13
CA GLN A 14 -37.74 33.12 -17.89
C GLN A 14 -38.91 32.76 -16.95
N ARG A 15 -40.06 33.41 -17.18
CA ARG A 15 -41.42 33.15 -16.66
C ARG A 15 -41.83 33.94 -15.40
N ASN A 16 -42.51 35.06 -15.69
CA ASN A 16 -43.44 35.79 -14.81
C ASN A 16 -44.68 34.94 -14.53
N VAL A 17 -44.89 34.44 -13.30
CA VAL A 17 -46.22 34.32 -12.63
C VAL A 17 -45.98 34.11 -11.13
N TRP A 18 -46.70 34.86 -10.28
CA TRP A 18 -46.76 34.67 -8.83
C TRP A 18 -47.94 33.77 -8.45
N PHE A 19 -47.74 32.76 -7.60
CA PHE A 19 -48.82 32.10 -6.86
C PHE A 19 -48.39 31.76 -5.43
N PHE A 20 -49.21 32.23 -4.48
CA PHE A 20 -49.20 31.87 -3.05
C PHE A 20 -50.08 30.63 -2.84
N GLY A 21 -49.68 29.69 -1.97
CA GLY A 21 -50.53 28.57 -1.58
C GLY A 21 -49.93 27.71 -0.46
N PHE A 22 -50.64 27.64 0.66
CA PHE A 22 -50.35 26.87 1.88
C PHE A 22 -50.87 25.42 1.78
N ALA A 23 -50.32 24.57 2.67
CA ALA A 23 -50.96 23.44 3.37
C ALA A 23 -50.89 21.98 2.83
N VAL A 24 -50.21 21.17 3.65
CA VAL A 24 -50.68 19.94 4.34
C VAL A 24 -50.60 18.55 3.67
N TRP A 25 -49.92 17.70 4.44
CA TRP A 25 -49.86 16.24 4.59
C TRP A 25 -51.06 15.39 4.11
N GLY A 26 -50.77 14.26 3.45
CA GLY A 26 -51.76 13.24 3.10
C GLY A 26 -51.13 11.86 2.84
N LYS A 27 -51.48 10.91 3.70
CA LYS A 27 -51.16 9.47 3.71
C LYS A 27 -51.85 8.75 2.54
N ALA A 28 -51.22 7.74 1.95
CA ALA A 28 -51.94 6.67 1.25
C ALA A 28 -51.23 5.31 1.38
N ARG A 29 -52.02 4.33 1.84
CA ARG A 29 -51.77 2.89 1.96
C ARG A 29 -52.49 2.19 0.81
N GLN A 30 -52.14 0.91 0.62
CA GLN A 30 -52.88 -0.16 -0.09
C GLN A 30 -52.77 -0.17 -1.63
N ASP A 31 -52.64 -1.30 -2.33
CA ASP A 31 -53.04 -2.68 -1.97
C ASP A 31 -52.15 -3.77 -2.63
N GLN A 32 -52.11 -4.90 -1.94
CA GLN A 32 -51.64 -6.21 -2.41
C GLN A 32 -52.68 -6.91 -3.27
N LYS A 33 -52.23 -7.85 -4.11
CA LYS A 33 -52.72 -9.24 -4.34
C LYS A 33 -52.28 -9.67 -5.75
N ARG A 34 -51.95 -10.91 -6.07
CA ARG A 34 -51.77 -12.21 -5.40
C ARG A 34 -51.40 -13.15 -6.55
N GLU A 35 -50.44 -14.04 -6.35
CA GLU A 35 -50.57 -15.44 -6.79
C GLU A 35 -49.63 -16.30 -5.95
N GLY A 36 -50.23 -17.17 -5.13
CA GLY A 36 -49.56 -18.34 -4.54
C GLY A 36 -49.52 -19.47 -5.58
N ARG A 37 -48.93 -20.64 -5.32
CA ARG A 37 -49.00 -21.39 -4.07
C ARG A 37 -48.12 -22.66 -4.14
N ALA A 38 -47.61 -23.04 -2.96
CA ALA A 38 -47.38 -24.41 -2.45
C ALA A 38 -46.25 -25.22 -3.12
N VAL A 39 -45.46 -26.05 -2.43
CA VAL A 39 -45.71 -27.00 -1.32
C VAL A 39 -44.35 -27.17 -0.59
N SER A 40 -44.12 -26.80 0.67
CA SER A 40 -44.50 -27.35 1.99
C SER A 40 -43.93 -28.71 2.42
N LYS A 41 -43.32 -28.68 3.63
CA LYS A 41 -43.10 -29.73 4.65
C LYS A 41 -41.94 -30.73 4.47
N ALA A 42 -40.99 -30.69 5.41
CA ALA A 42 -41.01 -31.56 6.59
C ALA A 42 -40.01 -31.09 7.65
N CYS A 43 -40.49 -30.97 8.89
CA CYS A 43 -39.68 -30.81 10.10
C CYS A 43 -39.72 -32.13 10.87
N ASP A 44 -38.62 -32.39 11.57
CA ASP A 44 -38.47 -33.15 12.81
C ASP A 44 -38.15 -34.65 12.75
N SER A 45 -36.93 -34.99 13.19
CA SER A 45 -36.60 -35.97 14.24
C SER A 45 -35.19 -36.55 14.05
N GLY A 46 -34.45 -36.72 15.16
CA GLY A 46 -33.33 -37.68 15.20
C GLY A 46 -32.02 -37.16 15.80
N ARG A 47 -31.88 -37.28 17.13
CA ARG A 47 -30.61 -37.27 17.85
C ARG A 47 -29.69 -38.39 17.33
N GLY A 48 -28.41 -38.09 17.09
CA GLY A 48 -27.38 -39.12 16.82
C GLY A 48 -25.97 -38.52 16.77
N GLY A 49 -25.14 -38.86 17.75
CA GLY A 49 -23.78 -38.32 17.92
C GLY A 49 -22.81 -38.69 16.80
N LEU A 50 -22.00 -37.72 16.37
CA LEU A 50 -20.95 -37.92 15.38
C LEU A 50 -19.64 -38.36 16.05
N SER A 51 -19.26 -39.61 15.81
CA SER A 51 -18.08 -40.29 16.35
C SER A 51 -16.77 -39.86 15.65
N ARG A 52 -15.73 -39.66 16.46
CA ARG A 52 -14.34 -39.25 16.16
C ARG A 52 -13.55 -40.14 15.16
N ARG A 53 -14.16 -41.16 14.52
CA ARG A 53 -13.45 -42.15 13.69
C ARG A 53 -13.54 -41.95 12.17
N ARG A 54 -14.19 -40.90 11.66
CA ARG A 54 -14.20 -40.58 10.22
C ARG A 54 -13.34 -39.38 9.79
N PHE A 55 -12.58 -38.79 10.71
CA PHE A 55 -11.73 -37.62 10.43
C PHE A 55 -10.25 -37.95 10.13
N LEU A 56 -9.80 -39.18 10.37
CA LEU A 56 -8.40 -39.59 10.19
C LEU A 56 -8.12 -40.39 8.90
N GLY A 57 -9.10 -40.56 8.01
CA GLY A 57 -8.97 -41.40 6.82
C GLY A 57 -8.55 -40.70 5.52
N ARG A 58 -8.19 -39.40 5.55
CA ARG A 58 -7.92 -38.61 4.33
C ARG A 58 -6.58 -37.87 4.28
N VAL A 59 -5.62 -38.22 5.14
CA VAL A 59 -4.30 -37.55 5.23
C VAL A 59 -3.10 -38.46 4.87
N GLY A 60 -3.32 -39.71 4.48
CA GLY A 60 -2.23 -40.60 4.07
C GLY A 60 -2.08 -40.70 2.55
N VAL A 61 -0.84 -40.63 2.04
CA VAL A 61 -0.37 -40.84 0.65
C VAL A 61 -0.35 -39.52 -0.16
N SER A 62 0.76 -38.78 -0.29
CA SER A 62 2.06 -39.21 -0.82
C SER A 62 3.18 -38.25 -0.42
N ALA A 63 4.27 -38.77 0.13
CA ALA A 63 5.57 -38.11 0.19
C ALA A 63 6.57 -39.00 -0.55
N ALA A 64 7.18 -38.48 -1.62
CA ALA A 64 8.55 -38.80 -2.07
C ALA A 64 8.80 -38.23 -3.48
N VAL A 65 9.40 -37.04 -3.57
CA VAL A 65 10.58 -36.78 -4.43
C VAL A 65 11.39 -35.69 -3.74
N GLY A 66 12.63 -36.02 -3.37
CA GLY A 66 13.59 -35.07 -2.82
C GLY A 66 14.20 -34.19 -3.92
N GLY A 67 14.57 -32.96 -3.54
CA GLY A 67 15.31 -32.05 -4.41
C GLY A 67 15.38 -30.63 -3.84
N LEU A 68 16.46 -30.35 -3.11
CA LEU A 68 17.09 -29.03 -2.85
C LEU A 68 16.18 -27.84 -2.48
N GLY A 69 16.37 -27.37 -1.24
CA GLY A 69 15.76 -26.16 -0.70
C GLY A 69 16.09 -24.91 -1.52
N LEU A 70 15.05 -24.35 -2.14
CA LEU A 70 14.95 -22.95 -2.50
C LEU A 70 13.83 -22.34 -1.65
N PRO A 71 13.96 -21.09 -1.17
CA PRO A 71 12.87 -20.44 -0.47
C PRO A 71 11.69 -20.32 -1.45
N SER A 72 10.55 -20.85 -1.04
CA SER A 72 9.31 -20.91 -1.80
C SER A 72 8.84 -19.49 -2.17
N VAL A 73 9.06 -19.12 -3.43
CA VAL A 73 8.44 -17.94 -4.06
C VAL A 73 6.98 -18.30 -4.36
N GLY A 74 6.06 -17.45 -3.90
CA GLY A 74 4.61 -17.68 -4.01
C GLY A 74 4.13 -17.86 -5.45
N TRP A 75 3.10 -18.69 -5.59
CA TRP A 75 2.44 -18.98 -6.87
C TRP A 75 1.59 -17.76 -7.26
N ALA A 76 1.81 -17.24 -8.46
CA ALA A 76 1.00 -16.21 -9.10
C ALA A 76 0.17 -16.89 -10.20
N GLN A 77 -1.15 -16.68 -10.23
CA GLN A 77 -1.97 -17.21 -11.32
C GLN A 77 -1.76 -16.32 -12.56
N GLU A 78 -1.40 -16.96 -13.66
CA GLU A 78 -0.78 -16.30 -14.80
C GLU A 78 -1.79 -15.95 -15.91
N GLY A 79 -1.83 -14.68 -16.34
CA GLY A 79 -2.43 -14.30 -17.63
C GLY A 79 -3.59 -13.31 -17.59
N SER A 80 -3.78 -12.55 -16.50
CA SER A 80 -4.88 -11.59 -16.42
C SER A 80 -4.63 -10.33 -17.27
N GLY A 81 -3.40 -9.80 -17.26
CA GLY A 81 -3.08 -8.52 -17.88
C GLY A 81 -2.12 -8.57 -19.08
N PRO A 82 -2.10 -7.50 -19.89
CA PRO A 82 -1.08 -7.28 -20.91
C PRO A 82 0.31 -7.20 -20.31
N ILE A 83 1.31 -7.49 -21.15
CA ILE A 83 2.72 -7.57 -20.76
C ILE A 83 3.24 -6.19 -20.34
N ASP A 84 3.28 -5.21 -21.24
CA ASP A 84 3.68 -3.84 -20.89
C ASP A 84 2.61 -2.84 -21.32
N CYS A 85 2.46 -1.78 -20.53
CA CYS A 85 1.68 -0.60 -20.89
C CYS A 85 2.58 0.61 -21.12
N GLY A 86 3.74 0.69 -20.45
CA GLY A 86 4.61 1.85 -20.50
C GLY A 86 5.79 1.82 -21.49
N PRO A 87 6.32 2.99 -21.86
CA PRO A 87 7.57 3.10 -22.61
C PRO A 87 8.77 2.54 -21.82
N PRO A 88 9.82 2.06 -22.51
CA PRO A 88 11.04 1.63 -21.84
C PRO A 88 11.72 2.80 -21.12
N PRO A 89 12.43 2.52 -20.01
CA PRO A 89 13.02 3.57 -19.20
C PRO A 89 14.15 4.27 -19.95
N LYS A 90 14.23 5.60 -19.81
CA LYS A 90 15.31 6.40 -20.41
C LYS A 90 16.68 5.91 -19.93
N ALA A 91 17.61 5.72 -20.87
CA ALA A 91 18.98 5.32 -20.59
C ALA A 91 19.67 6.29 -19.63
N LYS A 92 20.52 5.75 -18.74
CA LYS A 92 21.28 6.57 -17.78
C LYS A 92 22.25 7.49 -18.55
N LYS A 93 22.16 8.80 -18.30
CA LYS A 93 23.12 9.78 -18.84
C LYS A 93 24.54 9.38 -18.43
N GLN A 94 25.44 9.29 -19.40
CA GLN A 94 26.86 8.99 -19.17
C GLN A 94 27.63 10.30 -19.32
N SER A 95 28.27 10.76 -18.25
CA SER A 95 29.20 11.89 -18.32
C SER A 95 30.64 11.40 -18.24
N ARG A 96 31.47 11.89 -19.15
CA ARG A 96 32.91 11.66 -19.17
C ARG A 96 33.57 13.03 -19.05
N THR A 97 34.59 13.14 -18.23
CA THR A 97 35.43 14.35 -18.18
C THR A 97 36.81 13.96 -18.67
N GLY A 98 37.33 14.77 -19.59
CA GLY A 98 38.71 14.68 -20.01
C GLY A 98 39.58 15.37 -18.97
N GLY A 99 40.58 14.67 -18.47
CA GLY A 99 41.68 15.25 -17.70
C GLY A 99 43.01 14.86 -18.36
N GLU A 100 44.00 15.72 -18.22
CA GLU A 100 45.38 15.41 -18.62
C GLU A 100 46.10 14.90 -17.37
N ALA A 101 46.65 13.69 -17.45
CA ALA A 101 47.51 13.19 -16.39
C ALA A 101 48.95 13.57 -16.74
N PHE A 102 49.62 14.29 -15.83
CA PHE A 102 51.04 14.56 -15.95
C PHE A 102 51.81 13.34 -15.40
N PRO A 103 52.63 12.66 -16.21
CA PRO A 103 53.52 11.63 -15.69
C PRO A 103 54.62 12.28 -14.82
N PRO A 104 55.08 11.61 -13.75
CA PRO A 104 56.17 12.13 -12.93
C PRO A 104 57.47 12.26 -13.76
N LEU A 105 58.09 13.43 -13.68
CA LEU A 105 59.25 13.92 -14.47
C LEU A 105 60.59 13.20 -14.17
N PRO A 106 61.64 13.31 -15.06
CA PRO A 106 61.89 14.45 -15.95
C PRO A 106 62.02 14.22 -17.48
N LEU A 107 61.52 15.24 -18.21
CA LEU A 107 61.64 15.61 -19.64
C LEU A 107 60.83 14.81 -20.70
N PRO A 108 60.69 15.40 -21.90
CA PRO A 108 59.49 16.07 -22.40
C PRO A 108 58.34 15.08 -22.65
N VAL A 109 57.24 15.17 -21.89
CA VAL A 109 56.13 14.23 -22.03
C VAL A 109 54.87 14.91 -22.56
N THR A 110 54.31 14.34 -23.63
CA THR A 110 52.99 14.67 -24.14
C THR A 110 51.92 14.26 -23.10
N PRO A 111 51.03 15.17 -22.69
CA PRO A 111 50.01 14.86 -21.70
C PRO A 111 49.12 13.70 -22.18
N LEU A 112 48.99 12.68 -21.34
CA LEU A 112 48.14 11.52 -21.66
C LEU A 112 46.68 11.89 -21.37
N ARG A 113 45.83 11.85 -22.40
CA ARG A 113 44.40 12.14 -22.26
C ARG A 113 43.72 11.00 -21.48
N ARG A 114 43.42 11.23 -20.20
CA ARG A 114 42.60 10.31 -19.39
C ARG A 114 41.16 10.75 -19.47
N SER A 115 40.28 9.83 -19.86
CA SER A 115 38.84 10.06 -19.74
C SER A 115 38.32 9.33 -18.50
N GLU A 116 37.86 10.09 -17.52
CA GLU A 116 37.26 9.52 -16.32
C GLU A 116 35.74 9.60 -16.42
N LYS A 117 35.08 8.49 -16.11
CA LYS A 117 33.63 8.41 -16.05
C LYS A 117 33.18 9.04 -14.74
N LYS A 118 32.57 10.22 -14.80
CA LYS A 118 32.01 10.86 -13.61
C LYS A 118 30.80 10.06 -13.13
N ARG A 119 30.86 9.60 -11.88
CA ARG A 119 29.72 9.01 -11.17
C ARG A 119 29.43 9.92 -9.98
N PRO A 120 28.52 10.90 -10.11
CA PRO A 120 28.13 11.70 -8.95
C PRO A 120 27.56 10.77 -7.86
N PRO A 121 27.67 11.15 -6.58
CA PRO A 121 27.08 10.37 -5.50
C PRO A 121 25.59 10.18 -5.77
N SER A 122 25.12 8.94 -5.68
CA SER A 122 23.71 8.64 -5.91
C SER A 122 22.87 9.22 -4.77
N PRO A 123 21.74 9.90 -5.06
CA PRO A 123 20.83 10.34 -4.03
C PRO A 123 20.36 9.20 -3.12
N PRO A 124 19.92 9.48 -1.89
CA PRO A 124 19.31 8.48 -1.02
C PRO A 124 18.07 7.85 -1.68
N ALA A 125 17.86 6.55 -1.41
CA ALA A 125 16.69 5.83 -1.91
C ALA A 125 15.46 6.16 -1.06
N LEU A 126 14.34 6.47 -1.70
CA LEU A 126 13.09 6.79 -1.01
C LEU A 126 12.03 5.69 -1.18
N VAL A 127 11.85 5.23 -2.42
CA VAL A 127 10.83 4.24 -2.79
C VAL A 127 11.51 3.09 -3.51
N GLY A 128 11.27 1.86 -3.07
CA GLY A 128 11.70 0.67 -3.78
C GLY A 128 10.54 -0.03 -4.46
N LYS A 129 10.64 -0.22 -5.77
CA LYS A 129 9.67 -1.00 -6.53
C LYS A 129 10.01 -2.48 -6.38
N MET A 130 9.08 -3.27 -5.84
CA MET A 130 9.33 -4.67 -5.53
C MET A 130 9.18 -5.55 -6.76
N ALA A 131 10.17 -6.41 -6.96
CA ALA A 131 10.22 -7.33 -8.07
C ALA A 131 9.27 -8.52 -7.83
N MET A 132 8.06 -8.45 -8.38
CA MET A 132 6.98 -9.44 -8.18
C MET A 132 6.65 -10.25 -9.44
N GLY A 133 6.09 -11.44 -9.26
CA GLY A 133 5.67 -12.29 -10.36
C GLY A 133 6.82 -13.12 -10.96
N GLN A 134 6.41 -14.20 -11.63
CA GLN A 134 7.30 -15.18 -12.25
C GLN A 134 7.95 -14.62 -13.52
N PRO A 135 9.21 -14.96 -13.80
CA PRO A 135 9.88 -14.55 -15.03
C PRO A 135 9.28 -15.26 -16.24
N ARG A 136 8.74 -14.47 -17.17
CA ARG A 136 8.30 -14.92 -18.49
C ARG A 136 9.29 -14.46 -19.54
N TRP A 137 9.59 -15.32 -20.51
CA TRP A 137 10.42 -14.94 -21.64
C TRP A 137 9.53 -14.57 -22.82
N ILE A 138 9.67 -13.35 -23.29
CA ILE A 138 8.92 -12.83 -24.44
C ILE A 138 9.91 -12.44 -25.54
N GLU A 139 9.45 -12.45 -26.78
CA GLU A 139 10.23 -11.94 -27.91
C GLU A 139 9.75 -10.53 -28.25
N ARG A 140 10.65 -9.54 -28.13
CA ARG A 140 10.39 -8.14 -28.45
C ARG A 140 11.48 -7.67 -29.41
N ASP A 141 11.09 -7.18 -30.58
CA ASP A 141 12.00 -6.71 -31.62
C ASP A 141 13.07 -7.76 -32.01
N GLY A 142 12.68 -9.04 -32.11
CA GLY A 142 13.56 -10.17 -32.42
C GLY A 142 14.55 -10.54 -31.29
N LYS A 143 14.35 -10.03 -30.08
CA LYS A 143 15.17 -10.33 -28.90
C LYS A 143 14.33 -10.96 -27.81
N ARG A 144 14.85 -12.02 -27.20
CA ARG A 144 14.26 -12.63 -26.00
C ARG A 144 14.53 -11.74 -24.79
N VAL A 145 13.48 -11.15 -24.23
CA VAL A 145 13.51 -10.32 -23.04
C VAL A 145 12.77 -11.03 -21.92
N MET A 146 13.32 -10.98 -20.71
CA MET A 146 12.64 -11.47 -19.52
C MET A 146 11.67 -10.39 -19.02
N TYR A 147 10.41 -10.76 -18.87
CA TYR A 147 9.32 -9.97 -18.33
C TYR A 147 8.87 -10.53 -16.97
N ARG A 148 8.42 -9.66 -16.07
CA ARG A 148 7.84 -10.01 -14.77
C ARG A 148 6.70 -9.02 -14.51
N ASP A 149 5.70 -9.44 -13.75
CA ASP A 149 4.46 -8.67 -13.55
C ASP A 149 4.67 -7.25 -12.98
N TRP A 150 5.72 -7.05 -12.18
CA TRP A 150 6.04 -5.71 -11.67
C TRP A 150 6.59 -4.74 -12.73
N MET A 151 7.00 -5.23 -13.91
CA MET A 151 7.63 -4.42 -14.96
C MET A 151 6.64 -3.77 -15.92
N THR A 152 5.33 -3.76 -15.63
CA THR A 152 4.28 -3.12 -16.44
C THR A 152 4.64 -1.68 -16.85
N ASP A 153 5.17 -0.93 -15.89
CA ASP A 153 5.53 0.48 -16.00
C ASP A 153 6.97 0.68 -15.50
N PRO A 154 7.98 0.48 -16.35
CA PRO A 154 9.37 0.43 -15.89
C PRO A 154 9.96 1.80 -15.52
N ALA A 155 9.32 2.91 -15.92
CA ALA A 155 9.77 4.27 -15.62
C ALA A 155 8.84 5.06 -14.67
N ASP A 156 7.82 4.42 -14.08
CA ASP A 156 6.84 5.01 -13.17
C ASP A 156 7.43 5.88 -12.03
N VAL A 157 8.02 5.25 -11.01
CA VAL A 157 8.54 5.90 -9.81
C VAL A 157 9.75 6.76 -10.16
N LYS A 158 10.53 6.36 -11.16
CA LYS A 158 11.67 7.14 -11.63
C LYS A 158 11.22 8.48 -12.19
N THR A 159 10.22 8.48 -13.08
CA THR A 159 9.67 9.70 -13.69
C THR A 159 8.95 10.54 -12.64
N LEU A 160 8.20 9.92 -11.73
CA LEU A 160 7.59 10.62 -10.61
C LEU A 160 8.66 11.34 -9.76
N LEU A 161 9.70 10.64 -9.32
CA LEU A 161 10.74 11.22 -8.48
C LEU A 161 11.54 12.29 -9.21
N GLU A 162 11.83 12.13 -10.50
CA GLU A 162 12.44 13.19 -11.32
C GLU A 162 11.57 14.45 -11.33
N TRP A 163 10.26 14.30 -11.48
CA TRP A 163 9.30 15.41 -11.47
C TRP A 163 9.17 16.05 -10.07
N THR A 164 9.02 15.25 -9.00
CA THR A 164 8.90 15.77 -7.64
C THR A 164 10.21 16.40 -7.15
N ASN A 165 11.37 15.85 -7.52
CA ASN A 165 12.67 16.42 -7.20
C ASN A 165 12.80 17.85 -7.75
N GLN A 166 12.36 18.07 -9.00
CA GLN A 166 12.36 19.39 -9.61
C GLN A 166 11.35 20.34 -8.96
N LYS A 167 10.14 19.86 -8.65
CA LYS A 167 9.07 20.70 -8.08
C LYS A 167 9.28 21.07 -6.61
N LEU A 168 9.76 20.13 -5.81
CA LEU A 168 9.94 20.30 -4.36
C LEU A 168 11.36 20.73 -3.97
N GLY A 169 12.31 20.75 -4.93
CA GLY A 169 13.72 21.05 -4.63
C GLY A 169 14.40 19.98 -3.77
N ILE A 170 13.99 18.72 -3.92
CA ILE A 170 14.53 17.57 -3.18
C ILE A 170 15.32 16.65 -4.11
N HIS A 171 16.12 15.74 -3.54
CA HIS A 171 16.93 14.80 -4.30
C HIS A 171 16.81 13.39 -3.73
N TYR A 172 15.85 12.63 -4.25
CA TYR A 172 15.68 11.21 -3.93
C TYR A 172 15.65 10.36 -5.19
N ARG A 173 16.02 9.07 -5.05
CA ARG A 173 15.95 8.09 -6.14
C ARG A 173 15.02 6.93 -5.80
N SER A 174 14.54 6.27 -6.84
CA SER A 174 13.93 4.96 -6.73
C SER A 174 14.99 3.87 -6.84
N VAL A 175 14.68 2.71 -6.28
CA VAL A 175 15.47 1.49 -6.43
C VAL A 175 14.54 0.33 -6.80
N GLU A 176 15.07 -0.64 -7.52
CA GLU A 176 14.39 -1.92 -7.68
C GLU A 176 14.83 -2.80 -6.51
N ALA A 177 13.86 -3.43 -5.84
CA ALA A 177 14.10 -4.25 -4.66
C ALA A 177 13.42 -5.62 -4.82
N ASP A 178 13.93 -6.62 -4.12
CA ASP A 178 13.41 -7.99 -4.16
C ASP A 178 13.29 -8.53 -2.75
N PHE A 179 12.29 -9.37 -2.47
CA PHE A 179 12.03 -9.88 -1.12
C PHE A 179 13.17 -10.73 -0.55
N ALA A 180 14.00 -11.34 -1.41
CA ALA A 180 15.13 -12.15 -0.98
C ALA A 180 16.34 -11.30 -0.53
N HIS A 181 16.54 -10.12 -1.13
CA HIS A 181 17.73 -9.29 -0.92
C HIS A 181 17.43 -8.03 -0.10
N PHE A 182 16.17 -7.65 0.02
CA PHE A 182 15.74 -6.48 0.77
C PHE A 182 15.90 -6.71 2.29
N SER A 183 16.46 -5.72 2.98
CA SER A 183 16.75 -5.77 4.42
C SER A 183 15.53 -5.64 5.31
N PHE A 184 14.38 -5.19 4.79
CA PHE A 184 13.19 -4.84 5.57
C PHE A 184 13.44 -3.75 6.62
N ASP A 185 14.45 -2.88 6.41
CA ASP A 185 14.69 -1.70 7.24
C ASP A 185 14.11 -0.42 6.60
N PRO A 186 13.11 0.23 7.22
CA PRO A 186 12.58 1.53 6.77
C PRO A 186 13.63 2.65 6.68
N ARG A 187 14.79 2.50 7.34
CA ARG A 187 15.87 3.49 7.30
C ARG A 187 16.61 3.52 5.97
N GLU A 188 16.75 2.34 5.36
CA GLU A 188 17.37 2.19 4.05
C GLU A 188 16.36 2.50 2.95
N LEU A 189 15.12 2.06 3.16
CA LEU A 189 14.06 2.22 2.20
C LEU A 189 12.73 2.56 2.90
N PRO A 190 12.36 3.85 2.96
CA PRO A 190 11.18 4.30 3.68
C PRO A 190 9.84 3.77 3.15
N ALA A 191 9.75 3.54 1.84
CA ALA A 191 8.53 3.04 1.21
C ALA A 191 8.79 1.93 0.18
N LEU A 192 7.87 0.97 0.09
CA LEU A 192 7.82 -0.07 -0.93
C LEU A 192 6.65 0.19 -1.87
N LEU A 193 6.86 0.00 -3.18
CA LEU A 193 5.80 -0.04 -4.18
C LEU A 193 5.58 -1.47 -4.67
N LEU A 194 4.35 -1.95 -4.55
CA LEU A 194 3.86 -3.20 -5.12
C LEU A 194 2.90 -2.84 -6.25
N ALA A 195 3.29 -3.08 -7.51
CA ALA A 195 2.45 -2.85 -8.67
C ALA A 195 2.46 -4.06 -9.60
N GLY A 196 1.36 -4.31 -10.31
CA GLY A 196 1.24 -5.41 -11.25
C GLY A 196 -0.19 -5.62 -11.75
N HIS A 197 -0.38 -6.66 -12.56
CA HIS A 197 -1.66 -7.06 -13.13
C HIS A 197 -2.18 -8.39 -12.59
N ASN A 198 -1.27 -9.30 -12.25
CA ASN A 198 -1.59 -10.70 -11.97
C ASN A 198 -1.91 -10.93 -10.49
N ARG A 199 -2.58 -12.05 -10.21
CA ARG A 199 -2.73 -12.52 -8.84
C ARG A 199 -1.36 -12.87 -8.26
N PHE A 200 -1.12 -12.55 -7.00
CA PHE A 200 0.11 -12.92 -6.31
C PHE A 200 -0.20 -13.45 -4.91
N SER A 201 0.72 -14.25 -4.39
CA SER A 201 0.69 -14.71 -3.01
C SER A 201 2.07 -14.55 -2.39
N LEU A 202 2.12 -14.19 -1.11
CA LEU A 202 3.36 -14.06 -0.35
C LEU A 202 3.58 -15.27 0.55
N SER A 203 4.83 -15.57 0.90
CA SER A 203 5.10 -16.59 1.91
C SER A 203 4.83 -16.05 3.31
N ASP A 204 4.53 -16.92 4.27
CA ASP A 204 4.28 -16.52 5.66
C ASP A 204 5.48 -15.78 6.29
N GLU A 205 6.71 -16.14 5.88
CA GLU A 205 7.91 -15.43 6.31
C GLU A 205 7.93 -13.99 5.79
N ILE A 206 7.64 -13.78 4.50
CA ILE A 206 7.58 -12.44 3.90
C ILE A 206 6.47 -11.63 4.55
N ARG A 207 5.29 -12.23 4.77
CA ARG A 207 4.17 -11.57 5.46
C ARG A 207 4.59 -11.07 6.85
N ALA A 208 5.24 -11.92 7.64
CA ALA A 208 5.73 -11.55 8.97
C ALA A 208 6.78 -10.41 8.92
N ARG A 209 7.68 -10.44 7.93
CA ARG A 209 8.70 -9.39 7.72
C ARG A 209 8.06 -8.08 7.27
N LEU A 210 7.07 -8.10 6.39
CA LEU A 210 6.32 -6.90 5.97
C LEU A 210 5.51 -6.30 7.13
N ALA A 211 4.86 -7.13 7.93
CA ALA A 211 4.17 -6.68 9.14
C ALA A 211 5.14 -5.97 10.09
N ARG A 212 6.36 -6.51 10.24
CA ARG A 212 7.43 -5.91 11.03
C ARG A 212 7.90 -4.59 10.41
N TYR A 213 8.13 -4.54 9.11
CA TYR A 213 8.58 -3.38 8.36
C TYR A 213 7.64 -2.17 8.54
N VAL A 214 6.33 -2.36 8.36
CA VAL A 214 5.34 -1.28 8.55
C VAL A 214 5.28 -0.86 10.01
N ALA A 215 5.31 -1.82 10.95
CA ALA A 215 5.34 -1.52 12.37
C ALA A 215 6.65 -0.81 12.81
N ASP A 216 7.72 -0.91 12.02
CA ASP A 216 9.01 -0.27 12.29
C ASP A 216 9.13 1.12 11.66
N GLY A 217 8.13 1.53 10.91
CA GLY A 217 8.01 2.86 10.34
C GLY A 217 7.95 2.90 8.82
N GLY A 218 8.04 1.74 8.16
CA GLY A 218 7.94 1.64 6.70
C GLY A 218 6.53 1.93 6.19
N MET A 219 6.43 2.16 4.89
CA MET A 219 5.17 2.32 4.18
C MET A 219 5.08 1.32 3.02
N ILE A 220 3.93 0.70 2.84
CA ILE A 220 3.63 -0.12 1.66
C ILE A 220 2.64 0.64 0.80
N VAL A 221 2.98 0.84 -0.47
CA VAL A 221 2.12 1.41 -1.49
C VAL A 221 1.80 0.30 -2.47
N GLY A 222 0.52 0.01 -2.66
CA GLY A 222 0.04 -0.91 -3.68
C GLY A 222 -0.65 -0.17 -4.80
N ASP A 223 -0.45 -0.59 -6.04
CA ASP A 223 -1.14 -0.02 -7.20
C ASP A 223 -1.57 -1.15 -8.15
N ALA A 224 -2.88 -1.27 -8.36
CA ALA A 224 -3.40 -2.14 -9.41
C ALA A 224 -3.24 -1.42 -10.75
N CYS A 225 -2.16 -1.75 -11.47
CA CYS A 225 -1.91 -1.17 -12.78
C CYS A 225 -3.10 -1.48 -13.71
N CYS A 226 -3.49 -0.53 -14.56
CA CYS A 226 -4.71 -0.55 -15.36
C CYS A 226 -6.03 -0.84 -14.59
N GLY A 227 -6.05 -0.83 -13.25
CA GLY A 227 -7.21 -1.22 -12.45
C GLY A 227 -7.58 -2.70 -12.54
N TRP A 228 -6.61 -3.59 -12.74
CA TRP A 228 -6.85 -5.04 -12.76
C TRP A 228 -7.34 -5.58 -11.41
N GLN A 229 -8.52 -6.21 -11.42
CA GLN A 229 -9.16 -6.73 -10.21
C GLN A 229 -8.39 -7.89 -9.58
N ASP A 230 -7.74 -8.73 -10.39
CA ASP A 230 -6.96 -9.87 -9.91
C ASP A 230 -5.83 -9.46 -8.96
N PHE A 231 -5.07 -8.42 -9.32
CA PHE A 231 -4.06 -7.84 -8.45
C PHE A 231 -4.70 -7.18 -7.22
N ALA A 232 -5.78 -6.41 -7.42
CA ALA A 232 -6.46 -5.71 -6.34
C ALA A 232 -7.00 -6.66 -5.26
N ASP A 233 -7.64 -7.75 -5.66
CA ASP A 233 -8.16 -8.77 -4.76
C ASP A 233 -7.03 -9.46 -4.01
N SER A 234 -5.96 -9.82 -4.72
CA SER A 234 -4.78 -10.46 -4.11
C SER A 234 -4.11 -9.54 -3.09
N PHE A 235 -3.97 -8.25 -3.42
CA PHE A 235 -3.42 -7.26 -2.50
C PHE A 235 -4.26 -7.12 -1.24
N ARG A 236 -5.60 -7.03 -1.37
CA ARG A 236 -6.49 -6.94 -0.21
C ARG A 236 -6.40 -8.18 0.68
N GLN A 237 -6.38 -9.37 0.09
CA GLN A 237 -6.21 -10.63 0.82
C GLN A 237 -4.87 -10.70 1.55
N GLU A 238 -3.77 -10.31 0.89
CA GLU A 238 -2.45 -10.27 1.52
C GLU A 238 -2.39 -9.26 2.67
N MET A 239 -3.01 -8.09 2.53
CA MET A 239 -3.06 -7.11 3.63
C MET A 239 -3.88 -7.60 4.82
N GLU A 240 -4.97 -8.33 4.59
CA GLU A 240 -5.76 -8.96 5.66
C GLU A 240 -4.95 -10.03 6.42
N MET A 241 -4.17 -10.83 5.71
CA MET A 241 -3.28 -11.83 6.31
C MET A 241 -2.10 -11.21 7.07
N ILE A 242 -1.51 -10.12 6.54
CA ILE A 242 -0.38 -9.42 7.18
C ILE A 242 -0.84 -8.63 8.42
N PHE A 243 -2.04 -8.02 8.36
CA PHE A 243 -2.58 -7.16 9.41
C PHE A 243 -3.97 -7.61 9.87
N PRO A 244 -4.08 -8.77 10.54
CA PRO A 244 -5.36 -9.27 11.00
C PRO A 244 -6.04 -8.27 11.95
N GLY A 245 -7.32 -7.98 11.69
CA GLY A 245 -8.12 -7.01 12.44
C GLY A 245 -7.90 -5.54 12.08
N ARG A 246 -7.14 -5.24 11.02
CA ARG A 246 -7.00 -3.88 10.46
C ARG A 246 -7.32 -3.90 8.95
N PRO A 247 -8.61 -3.88 8.58
CA PRO A 247 -8.99 -3.92 7.18
C PRO A 247 -8.55 -2.65 6.44
N LEU A 248 -8.30 -2.79 5.13
CA LEU A 248 -8.17 -1.64 4.23
C LEU A 248 -9.49 -0.86 4.24
N ARG A 249 -9.43 0.41 4.68
CA ARG A 249 -10.57 1.33 4.59
C ARG A 249 -10.41 2.23 3.38
N LYS A 250 -11.53 2.65 2.79
CA LYS A 250 -11.51 3.73 1.81
C LYS A 250 -11.03 5.02 2.49
N LEU A 251 -10.10 5.71 1.85
CA LEU A 251 -9.62 7.02 2.30
C LEU A 251 -10.65 8.09 1.92
N LEU A 252 -10.90 8.99 2.85
CA LEU A 252 -11.81 10.12 2.71
C LEU A 252 -11.03 11.32 2.13
N PRO A 253 -11.68 12.25 1.41
CA PRO A 253 -11.03 13.45 0.88
C PRO A 253 -10.31 14.30 1.96
N GLU A 254 -10.73 14.18 3.22
CA GLU A 254 -10.14 14.88 4.37
C GLU A 254 -8.86 14.22 4.89
N ASP A 255 -8.52 13.00 4.46
CA ASP A 255 -7.31 12.32 4.90
C ASP A 255 -6.06 13.16 4.53
N PRO A 256 -5.03 13.24 5.40
CA PRO A 256 -3.87 14.12 5.19
C PRO A 256 -3.12 13.87 3.87
N LEU A 257 -3.21 12.65 3.33
CA LEU A 257 -2.62 12.28 2.05
C LEU A 257 -3.11 13.18 0.90
N PHE A 258 -4.37 13.63 0.93
CA PHE A 258 -4.93 14.47 -0.14
C PHE A 258 -4.66 15.96 0.03
N SER A 259 -4.01 16.38 1.11
CA SER A 259 -3.77 17.79 1.43
C SER A 259 -2.33 18.10 1.87
N THR A 260 -1.39 17.15 1.67
CA THR A 260 -0.01 17.33 2.13
C THR A 260 0.77 18.40 1.35
N TYR A 261 0.67 18.41 0.02
CA TYR A 261 1.34 19.40 -0.84
C TYR A 261 0.36 20.08 -1.80
N TYR A 262 -0.34 19.28 -2.60
CA TYR A 262 -1.54 19.67 -3.35
C TYR A 262 -2.79 19.33 -2.55
N LYS A 263 -3.82 20.17 -2.67
CA LYS A 263 -5.14 19.90 -2.12
C LYS A 263 -6.02 19.27 -3.20
N LEU A 264 -6.33 17.99 -3.05
CA LEU A 264 -7.12 17.18 -3.97
C LEU A 264 -8.45 16.80 -3.29
N GLY A 265 -9.57 17.20 -3.89
CA GLY A 265 -10.91 16.83 -3.38
C GLY A 265 -11.62 15.77 -4.22
N SER A 266 -11.32 15.73 -5.52
CA SER A 266 -11.90 14.81 -6.48
C SER A 266 -10.86 14.39 -7.51
N PHE A 267 -11.07 13.21 -8.07
CA PHE A 267 -10.18 12.55 -9.00
C PHE A 267 -10.96 12.31 -10.29
N THR A 268 -10.34 12.63 -11.42
CA THR A 268 -10.83 12.31 -12.75
C THR A 268 -10.19 11.01 -13.18
N TYR A 269 -11.04 10.03 -13.41
CA TYR A 269 -10.67 8.71 -13.87
C TYR A 269 -10.93 8.62 -15.37
N LYS A 270 -10.05 7.91 -16.07
CA LYS A 270 -10.16 7.59 -17.49
C LYS A 270 -10.31 6.09 -17.64
N ARG A 271 -11.30 5.69 -18.44
CA ARG A 271 -11.58 4.29 -18.76
C ARG A 271 -10.91 3.89 -20.08
N GLY A 272 -10.85 2.58 -20.32
CA GLY A 272 -10.24 2.01 -21.53
C GLY A 272 -10.93 2.43 -22.84
N ASP A 273 -12.23 2.74 -22.78
CA ASP A 273 -13.01 3.30 -23.90
C ASP A 273 -12.70 4.78 -24.20
N GLY A 274 -11.83 5.41 -23.39
CA GLY A 274 -11.47 6.83 -23.50
C GLY A 274 -12.42 7.77 -22.77
N SER A 275 -13.53 7.28 -22.23
CA SER A 275 -14.45 8.08 -21.41
C SER A 275 -13.80 8.51 -20.10
N THR A 276 -14.17 9.68 -19.61
CA THR A 276 -13.72 10.22 -18.33
C THR A 276 -14.89 10.46 -17.40
N TYR A 277 -14.68 10.20 -16.12
CA TYR A 277 -15.65 10.50 -15.07
C TYR A 277 -14.93 11.02 -13.83
N THR A 278 -15.59 11.88 -13.07
CA THR A 278 -15.02 12.46 -11.85
C THR A 278 -15.74 11.87 -10.64
N GLU A 279 -14.97 11.35 -9.70
CA GLU A 279 -15.46 10.80 -8.44
C GLU A 279 -14.52 11.21 -7.30
N GLY A 280 -14.88 10.89 -6.05
CA GLY A 280 -13.95 10.99 -4.92
C GLY A 280 -12.74 10.06 -5.10
N PRO A 281 -11.68 10.24 -4.28
CA PRO A 281 -10.55 9.33 -4.28
C PRO A 281 -10.99 7.90 -3.94
N VAL A 282 -10.61 6.91 -4.75
CA VAL A 282 -10.86 5.48 -4.48
C VAL A 282 -9.69 4.80 -3.76
N LEU A 283 -8.72 5.58 -3.26
CA LEU A 283 -7.60 5.01 -2.52
C LEU A 283 -8.07 4.35 -1.23
N GLU A 284 -7.42 3.25 -0.89
CA GLU A 284 -7.62 2.50 0.35
C GLU A 284 -6.36 2.62 1.22
N GLY A 285 -6.50 2.45 2.53
CA GLY A 285 -5.35 2.49 3.42
C GLY A 285 -5.58 1.81 4.76
N ILE A 286 -4.47 1.55 5.45
CA ILE A 286 -4.46 1.02 6.82
C ILE A 286 -3.70 2.00 7.71
N ASP A 287 -4.38 2.46 8.77
CA ASP A 287 -3.80 3.34 9.76
C ASP A 287 -2.96 2.58 10.80
N PHE A 288 -1.78 3.12 11.08
CA PHE A 288 -0.86 2.69 12.12
C PHE A 288 -0.58 3.85 13.07
N GLY A 289 -1.41 3.96 14.11
CA GLY A 289 -1.35 5.09 15.03
C GLY A 289 -1.91 6.34 14.35
N CYS A 290 -1.07 7.36 14.19
CA CYS A 290 -1.46 8.65 13.58
C CYS A 290 -1.00 8.80 12.13
N ARG A 291 -0.63 7.70 11.45
CA ARG A 291 -0.18 7.71 10.06
C ARG A 291 -0.76 6.55 9.25
N LEU A 292 -0.78 6.68 7.94
CA LEU A 292 -1.00 5.59 7.01
C LEU A 292 0.27 4.73 6.94
N GLY A 293 0.13 3.44 7.20
CA GLY A 293 1.19 2.45 7.03
C GLY A 293 1.12 1.70 5.71
N VAL A 294 -0.10 1.54 5.19
CA VAL A 294 -0.38 0.93 3.88
C VAL A 294 -1.30 1.88 3.12
N ILE A 295 -1.01 2.08 1.84
CA ILE A 295 -1.85 2.80 0.89
C ILE A 295 -2.03 1.89 -0.32
N PHE A 296 -3.24 1.78 -0.83
CA PHE A 296 -3.56 0.98 -2.00
C PHE A 296 -4.41 1.77 -2.98
N SER A 297 -4.04 1.71 -4.26
CA SER A 297 -4.81 2.27 -5.35
C SER A 297 -5.43 1.16 -6.20
N PRO A 298 -6.76 1.01 -6.19
CA PRO A 298 -7.44 0.12 -7.12
C PRO A 298 -7.58 0.71 -8.54
N ALA A 299 -7.33 2.02 -8.70
CA ALA A 299 -7.48 2.75 -9.96
C ALA A 299 -6.15 3.40 -10.33
N ASP A 300 -5.20 2.56 -10.76
CA ASP A 300 -3.91 2.87 -11.42
C ASP A 300 -3.40 4.32 -11.34
N LEU A 301 -2.34 4.48 -10.56
CA LEU A 301 -1.52 5.69 -10.48
C LEU A 301 -0.21 5.54 -11.26
N THR A 302 0.33 4.32 -11.39
CA THR A 302 1.67 4.07 -11.93
C THR A 302 1.76 4.40 -13.42
N CYS A 303 0.73 4.13 -14.23
CA CYS A 303 0.70 4.60 -15.63
C CYS A 303 0.75 6.13 -15.72
N GLY A 304 0.04 6.81 -14.81
CA GLY A 304 0.04 8.28 -14.73
C GLY A 304 1.40 8.85 -14.31
N TRP A 305 2.11 8.14 -13.41
CA TRP A 305 3.47 8.50 -12.98
C TRP A 305 4.49 8.32 -14.10
N ASP A 306 4.37 7.25 -14.87
CA ASP A 306 5.20 7.00 -16.04
C ASP A 306 4.90 7.99 -17.18
N GLY A 307 3.66 8.50 -17.23
CA GLY A 307 3.24 9.58 -18.12
C GLY A 307 2.80 9.11 -19.50
N HIS A 308 2.29 7.89 -19.60
CA HIS A 308 1.73 7.33 -20.83
C HIS A 308 0.24 7.01 -20.67
N GLU A 309 -0.44 6.78 -21.79
CA GLU A 309 -1.84 6.37 -21.83
C GLU A 309 -2.04 5.20 -22.80
N HIS A 310 -3.00 4.33 -22.50
CA HIS A 310 -3.40 3.19 -23.35
C HIS A 310 -4.93 2.95 -23.29
N PRO A 311 -5.57 2.33 -24.29
CA PRO A 311 -7.02 2.15 -24.34
C PRO A 311 -7.52 0.96 -23.50
N ARG A 312 -7.07 0.82 -22.25
CA ARG A 312 -7.43 -0.31 -21.38
C ARG A 312 -7.56 0.14 -19.93
N GLY A 313 -8.39 -0.56 -19.15
CA GLY A 313 -8.42 -0.40 -17.70
C GLY A 313 -9.07 0.88 -17.19
N VAL A 314 -8.94 1.13 -15.89
CA VAL A 314 -9.32 2.38 -15.23
C VAL A 314 -8.08 2.98 -14.59
N ARG A 315 -7.84 4.27 -14.84
CA ARG A 315 -6.68 4.99 -14.30
C ARG A 315 -6.99 6.44 -13.96
N VAL A 316 -6.18 7.04 -13.11
CA VAL A 316 -6.25 8.49 -12.84
C VAL A 316 -5.57 9.27 -13.98
N VAL A 317 -6.10 10.44 -14.33
CA VAL A 317 -5.46 11.33 -15.33
C VAL A 317 -4.04 11.71 -14.89
N ILE A 318 -3.10 11.73 -15.83
CA ILE A 318 -1.65 11.93 -15.61
C ILE A 318 -1.34 13.10 -14.66
N ASP A 319 -1.95 14.26 -14.86
CA ASP A 319 -1.67 15.44 -14.04
C ASP A 319 -2.06 15.24 -12.57
N GLN A 320 -3.22 14.65 -12.33
CA GLN A 320 -3.67 14.35 -10.97
C GLN A 320 -2.88 13.18 -10.35
N ALA A 321 -2.52 12.17 -11.14
CA ALA A 321 -1.66 11.07 -10.70
C ALA A 321 -0.29 11.61 -10.21
N ARG A 322 0.30 12.58 -10.92
CA ARG A 322 1.53 13.25 -10.48
C ARG A 322 1.33 14.10 -9.22
N GLN A 323 0.22 14.82 -9.11
CA GLN A 323 -0.10 15.61 -7.91
C GLN A 323 -0.26 14.73 -6.66
N ILE A 324 -1.00 13.62 -6.76
CA ILE A 324 -1.12 12.67 -5.63
C ILE A 324 0.23 11.97 -5.36
N GLY A 325 1.05 11.73 -6.39
CA GLY A 325 2.41 11.24 -6.22
C GLY A 325 3.32 12.21 -5.46
N ALA A 326 3.24 13.52 -5.74
CA ALA A 326 3.93 14.55 -4.94
C ALA A 326 3.45 14.55 -3.48
N ASN A 327 2.14 14.42 -3.27
CA ASN A 327 1.60 14.31 -1.93
C ASN A 327 2.12 13.08 -1.21
N LEU A 328 2.14 11.92 -1.86
CA LEU A 328 2.66 10.67 -1.32
C LEU A 328 4.13 10.82 -0.91
N VAL A 329 4.98 11.37 -1.78
CA VAL A 329 6.40 11.64 -1.49
C VAL A 329 6.54 12.57 -0.29
N THR A 330 5.78 13.67 -0.27
CA THR A 330 5.82 14.65 0.83
C THR A 330 5.31 14.03 2.13
N TYR A 331 4.30 13.17 2.05
CA TYR A 331 3.71 12.46 3.19
C TYR A 331 4.69 11.45 3.79
N ILE A 332 5.41 10.70 2.95
CA ILE A 332 6.47 9.76 3.39
C ILE A 332 7.56 10.55 4.12
N LEU A 333 8.05 11.64 3.53
CA LEU A 333 9.12 12.46 4.11
C LEU A 333 8.68 13.14 5.42
N GLY A 334 7.47 13.72 5.45
CA GLY A 334 6.92 14.40 6.62
C GLY A 334 6.65 13.46 7.79
N ASN A 335 6.18 12.24 7.52
CA ASN A 335 5.89 11.25 8.56
C ASN A 335 7.07 10.37 8.95
N PHE A 336 8.21 10.47 8.27
CA PHE A 336 9.34 9.57 8.49
C PHE A 336 9.83 9.57 9.95
N GLN A 337 10.02 10.75 10.55
CA GLN A 337 10.46 10.86 11.94
C GLN A 337 9.41 10.33 12.93
N LEU A 338 8.13 10.65 12.70
CA LEU A 338 7.01 10.15 13.50
C LEU A 338 6.94 8.62 13.46
N ALA A 339 7.06 8.03 12.27
CA ALA A 339 7.03 6.60 12.06
C ALA A 339 8.14 5.87 12.83
N ARG A 340 9.34 6.46 12.88
CA ARG A 340 10.49 5.95 13.65
C ARG A 340 10.33 6.09 15.17
N PHE A 341 9.70 7.17 15.61
CA PHE A 341 9.40 7.35 17.03
C PHE A 341 8.44 6.26 17.53
N LEU A 342 7.35 6.04 16.78
CA LEU A 342 6.35 5.01 17.09
C LEU A 342 6.95 3.59 17.10
N SER A 343 7.92 3.31 16.24
CA SER A 343 8.61 2.02 16.24
C SER A 343 9.53 1.80 17.43
N THR A 344 10.15 2.87 17.95
CA THR A 344 11.02 2.77 19.14
C THR A 344 10.19 2.48 20.39
N ALA A 345 9.03 3.11 20.55
CA ALA A 345 8.12 2.89 21.69
C ALA A 345 7.69 1.41 21.86
N LYS A 346 7.56 0.68 20.75
CA LYS A 346 7.28 -0.78 20.73
C LYS A 346 8.39 -1.60 21.40
N SER A 347 9.66 -1.21 21.21
CA SER A 347 10.79 -1.95 21.82
C SER A 347 10.73 -1.86 23.35
N ILE A 348 10.37 -0.70 23.89
CA ILE A 348 10.27 -0.45 25.33
C ILE A 348 9.11 -1.25 25.93
N SER A 349 7.94 -1.25 25.29
CA SER A 349 6.78 -1.97 25.80
C SER A 349 6.97 -3.50 25.77
N LYS A 350 7.56 -4.04 24.70
CA LYS A 350 7.91 -5.48 24.64
C LYS A 350 8.99 -5.85 25.65
N ARG A 351 10.00 -5.00 25.87
CA ARG A 351 11.03 -5.22 26.89
C ARG A 351 10.45 -5.18 28.31
N ARG A 352 9.53 -4.25 28.60
CA ARG A 352 8.80 -4.23 29.89
C ARG A 352 7.90 -5.45 30.08
N ARG A 353 7.19 -5.93 29.05
CA ARG A 353 6.40 -7.17 29.15
C ARG A 353 7.27 -8.40 29.36
N ARG A 354 8.42 -8.50 28.69
CA ARG A 354 9.39 -9.58 28.93
C ARG A 354 9.98 -9.50 30.34
N ALA A 355 10.39 -8.31 30.78
CA ALA A 355 10.90 -8.09 32.15
C ALA A 355 9.85 -8.43 33.22
N ALA A 356 8.59 -8.07 32.99
CA ALA A 356 7.47 -8.40 33.88
C ALA A 356 7.08 -9.89 33.86
N MET A 357 7.29 -10.59 32.74
CA MET A 357 7.10 -12.05 32.65
C MET A 357 8.28 -12.84 33.25
N THR A 358 9.49 -12.28 33.25
CA THR A 358 10.67 -12.89 33.91
C THR A 358 10.74 -12.59 35.40
N SER A 359 10.02 -11.59 35.91
CA SER A 359 9.80 -11.43 37.34
C SER A 359 8.62 -12.28 37.77
N SER A 360 8.82 -13.60 37.88
CA SER A 360 8.00 -14.41 38.76
C SER A 360 8.07 -13.77 40.16
N LEU A 361 6.94 -13.29 40.64
CA LEU A 361 6.76 -12.78 41.99
C LEU A 361 7.41 -13.74 43.00
N PRO A 362 8.20 -13.27 43.99
CA PRO A 362 8.51 -14.11 45.12
C PRO A 362 7.18 -14.49 45.77
N SER A 363 6.94 -15.79 45.95
CA SER A 363 5.77 -16.27 46.68
C SER A 363 5.77 -15.64 48.07
N TRP A 364 4.83 -14.73 48.34
CA TRP A 364 4.55 -14.31 49.70
C TRP A 364 3.89 -15.48 50.41
N SER A 365 4.72 -16.29 51.06
CA SER A 365 4.29 -17.28 52.05
C SER A 365 3.63 -16.52 53.20
N THR A 366 2.30 -16.58 53.27
CA THR A 366 1.51 -16.26 54.46
C THR A 366 1.90 -17.22 55.59
N LYS A 367 2.99 -16.93 56.29
CA LYS A 367 3.24 -17.50 57.61
C LYS A 367 2.44 -16.69 58.61
N ALA A 368 1.31 -17.25 59.00
CA ALA A 368 0.56 -16.87 60.18
C ALA A 368 1.50 -16.94 61.40
N ILE A 369 1.89 -15.76 61.91
CA ILE A 369 2.48 -15.63 63.24
C ILE A 369 1.38 -15.06 64.11
N GLY A 370 0.76 -15.95 64.89
CA GLY A 370 -0.11 -15.56 65.98
C GLY A 370 0.72 -14.98 67.11
N ILE A 371 0.48 -13.72 67.47
CA ILE A 371 0.83 -13.18 68.78
C ILE A 371 -0.41 -12.51 69.36
N ARG A 372 -0.75 -13.01 70.55
CA ARG A 372 -1.92 -12.68 71.36
C ARG A 372 -1.60 -11.45 72.22
N THR A 373 -2.53 -10.49 72.24
CA THR A 373 -2.89 -9.59 73.37
C THR A 373 -1.83 -8.70 74.03
N ARG A 374 -2.03 -7.37 74.01
CA ARG A 374 -2.60 -6.57 75.14
C ARG A 374 -2.46 -5.06 74.92
N ARG A 375 -3.57 -4.36 75.19
CA ARG A 375 -3.73 -3.05 75.88
C ARG A 375 -3.19 -1.74 75.25
N ARG A 376 -4.18 -0.84 75.10
CA ARG A 376 -4.24 0.59 75.50
C ARG A 376 -3.64 1.68 74.60
N CYS A 377 -4.48 2.72 74.46
CA CYS A 377 -4.17 4.16 74.40
C CYS A 377 -3.53 4.66 73.09
N THR A 378 -3.79 5.85 72.53
CA THR A 378 -4.78 6.93 72.62
C THR A 378 -4.43 7.83 71.42
N ILE A 379 -5.41 8.50 70.82
CA ILE A 379 -5.37 9.80 70.09
C ILE A 379 -4.00 10.31 69.55
N CYS A 380 -3.93 10.55 68.24
CA CYS A 380 -3.69 11.87 67.62
C CYS A 380 -3.94 11.81 66.11
#